data_AF-A0A958T4D4-F1
#
_entry.id   AF-A0A958T4D4-F1
#
_cell.length_a   1.000
_cell.length_b   1.000
_cell.length_c   1.000
_cell.angle_alpha   90.00
_cell.angle_beta   90.00
_cell.angle_gamma   90.00
#
_symmetry.space_group_name_H-M   'P 1'
#
loop_
_entity.id
_entity.type
_entity.pdbx_description
1 polymer ?
#
loop_
_entity_poly.entity_id
_entity_poly.type
_entity_poly.pdbx_seq_one_letter_code
_entity_poly.pdbx_strand_id
1 'polypeptide(L)'
;MPRILVIEDEAAIRRVLVKILSEENKTYEVEEAEDGLAGVDMIKKEDYDLVLCDIKMPKMDGVEVLELTKKLKPEIPVVMISGHGDLDTAVNTMRLGAFDYISKPPDLNRLLNTVRNALDRKELVVENKLLKKKVSKNYEMVGDSPAIEQIKDMIEKVAPTDARVLITGPNGTGKELVAHWLHEKSERSVGPMIEVNCAAIPSELIESELFGHVKGAFTSAAKDRAGKFEAANGGTIFLDEIGDMSLSAQAKVLRALQENKIQRVGSDKDIKVDVRVVAATNKNLSKEIEEGKFREDLYHRLAVILIKVPALNERRDDIPILINFFADKIAQEQGTSKKSFSAKAIDLLKAYDWT
;
A
#
# COMPACT_ATOMS: atom_id res chain seq x y z
N MET A 1 7.60 11.29 22.04
CA MET A 1 8.84 12.07 22.23
C MET A 1 9.92 11.27 21.53
N PRO A 2 10.71 11.87 20.62
CA PRO A 2 11.70 11.11 19.85
C PRO A 2 12.79 10.52 20.75
N ARG A 3 12.96 9.20 20.71
CA ARG A 3 14.00 8.47 21.43
C ARG A 3 15.19 8.24 20.51
N ILE A 4 16.36 8.74 20.87
CA ILE A 4 17.57 8.67 20.05
C ILE A 4 18.61 7.84 20.81
N LEU A 5 19.10 6.77 20.18
CA LEU A 5 20.21 5.98 20.73
C LEU A 5 21.53 6.43 20.10
N VAL A 6 22.50 6.78 20.94
CA VAL A 6 23.87 7.10 20.53
C VAL A 6 24.79 5.95 20.92
N ILE A 7 25.36 5.27 19.92
CA ILE A 7 26.30 4.16 20.08
C ILE A 7 27.68 4.66 19.65
N GLU A 8 28.57 4.85 20.62
CA GLU A 8 29.88 5.49 20.41
C GLU A 8 30.82 5.04 21.53
N ASP A 9 32.01 4.53 21.21
CA ASP A 9 32.94 4.00 22.23
C ASP A 9 33.75 5.11 22.89
N GLU A 10 34.09 6.18 22.15
CA GLU A 10 34.80 7.32 22.70
C GLU A 10 33.91 8.18 23.61
N ALA A 11 34.08 8.05 24.93
CA ALA A 11 33.29 8.78 25.94
C ALA A 11 33.34 10.32 25.78
N ALA A 12 34.38 10.88 25.16
CA ALA A 12 34.44 12.31 24.86
C ALA A 12 33.45 12.69 23.74
N ILE A 13 33.44 11.92 22.65
CA ILE A 13 32.58 12.16 21.48
C ILE A 13 31.12 11.88 21.84
N ARG A 14 30.86 10.76 22.54
CA ARG A 14 29.51 10.38 22.99
C ARG A 14 28.86 11.49 23.81
N ARG A 15 29.57 12.03 24.81
CA ARG A 15 29.09 13.16 25.63
C ARG A 15 28.80 14.42 24.81
N VAL A 16 29.61 14.70 23.79
CA VAL A 16 29.39 15.85 22.90
C VAL A 16 28.13 15.65 22.06
N LEU A 17 27.95 14.48 21.44
CA LEU A 17 26.76 14.16 20.66
C LEU A 17 25.49 14.24 21.50
N VAL A 18 25.50 13.64 22.69
CA VAL A 18 24.38 13.67 23.62
C VAL A 18 24.04 15.10 24.02
N LYS A 19 25.06 15.88 24.40
CA LYS A 19 24.87 17.30 24.76
C LYS A 19 24.25 18.11 23.62
N ILE A 20 24.77 17.96 22.39
CA ILE A 20 24.25 18.65 21.21
C ILE A 20 22.78 18.31 20.99
N LEU A 21 22.42 17.02 21.02
CA LEU A 21 21.04 16.58 20.79
C LEU A 21 20.09 17.06 21.88
N SER A 22 20.51 17.00 23.15
CA SER A 22 19.70 17.46 24.28
C SER A 22 19.52 18.99 24.32
N GLU A 23 20.51 19.76 23.87
CA GLU A 23 20.44 21.23 23.79
C GLU A 23 19.59 21.70 22.60
N GLU A 24 19.61 20.97 21.48
CA GLU A 24 18.82 21.27 20.28
C GLU A 24 17.31 21.23 20.57
N ASN A 25 16.84 20.14 21.20
CA ASN A 25 15.42 19.96 21.47
C ASN A 25 15.21 19.22 22.79
N LYS A 26 14.57 19.92 23.76
CA LYS A 26 14.26 19.38 25.09
C LYS A 26 13.32 18.19 25.08
N THR A 27 12.68 17.88 23.95
CA THR A 27 11.77 16.73 23.80
C THR A 27 12.48 15.46 23.32
N TYR A 28 13.77 15.52 22.99
CA TYR A 28 14.56 14.34 22.64
C TYR A 28 14.97 13.58 23.90
N GLU A 29 14.65 12.30 23.92
CA GLU A 29 15.14 11.36 24.93
C GLU A 29 16.37 10.66 24.35
N VAL A 30 17.55 11.07 24.81
CA VAL A 30 18.82 10.55 24.31
C VAL A 30 19.36 9.49 25.25
N GLU A 31 19.61 8.31 24.72
CA GLU A 31 20.23 7.18 25.43
C GLU A 31 21.59 6.84 24.83
N GLU A 32 22.45 6.26 25.67
CA GLU A 32 23.86 6.04 25.35
C GLU A 32 24.20 4.56 25.43
N ALA A 33 24.96 4.08 24.44
CA ALA A 33 25.62 2.78 24.46
C ALA A 33 27.11 2.96 24.20
N GLU A 34 27.93 2.25 24.98
CA GLU A 34 29.41 2.37 24.92
C GLU A 34 30.04 1.45 23.88
N ASP A 35 29.28 0.53 23.30
CA ASP A 35 29.74 -0.36 22.24
C ASP A 35 28.54 -0.92 21.44
N GLY A 36 28.85 -1.53 20.28
CA GLY A 36 27.83 -2.08 19.39
C GLY A 36 26.98 -3.19 20.02
N LEU A 37 27.54 -3.99 20.93
CA LEU A 37 26.82 -5.09 21.57
C LEU A 37 25.74 -4.54 22.52
N ALA A 38 26.12 -3.57 23.37
CA ALA A 38 25.20 -2.88 24.25
C ALA A 38 24.09 -2.15 23.46
N GLY A 39 24.46 -1.49 22.36
CA GLY A 39 23.50 -0.81 21.49
C GLY A 39 22.47 -1.76 20.86
N VAL A 40 22.91 -2.92 20.35
CA VAL A 40 21.99 -3.93 19.80
C VAL A 40 21.07 -4.51 20.87
N ASP A 41 21.58 -4.76 22.08
CA ASP A 41 20.74 -5.26 23.18
C ASP A 41 19.68 -4.25 23.62
N MET A 42 19.99 -2.96 23.58
CA MET A 42 19.01 -1.88 23.79
C MET A 42 17.97 -1.86 22.68
N ILE A 43 18.38 -1.90 21.40
CA ILE A 43 17.47 -1.92 20.24
C ILE A 43 16.51 -3.12 20.27
N LYS A 44 16.94 -4.27 20.81
CA LYS A 44 16.07 -5.44 20.98
C LYS A 44 15.01 -5.24 22.05
N LYS A 45 15.36 -4.60 23.16
CA LYS A 45 14.46 -4.42 24.33
C LYS A 45 13.50 -3.27 24.12
N GLU A 46 13.92 -2.22 23.43
CA GLU A 46 13.23 -0.95 23.37
C GLU A 46 13.12 -0.41 21.94
N ASP A 47 12.16 0.48 21.70
CA ASP A 47 12.00 1.17 20.42
C ASP A 47 12.70 2.53 20.43
N TYR A 48 13.46 2.79 19.36
CA TYR A 48 14.15 4.05 19.11
C TYR A 48 13.69 4.68 17.80
N ASP A 49 13.65 6.01 17.75
CA ASP A 49 13.29 6.81 16.59
C ASP A 49 14.47 7.10 15.67
N LEU A 50 15.68 7.05 16.21
CA LEU A 50 16.93 7.23 15.47
C LEU A 50 18.07 6.51 16.21
N VAL A 51 18.98 5.90 15.46
CA VAL A 51 20.25 5.41 15.97
C VAL A 51 21.38 6.21 15.32
N LEU A 52 22.21 6.84 16.13
CA LEU A 52 23.52 7.35 15.73
C LEU A 52 24.57 6.30 16.11
N CYS A 53 25.30 5.77 15.15
CA CYS A 53 26.21 4.65 15.39
C CYS A 53 27.60 5.00 14.85
N ASP A 54 28.62 4.95 15.70
CA ASP A 54 30.00 4.98 15.21
C ASP A 54 30.30 3.72 14.40
N ILE A 55 31.10 3.85 13.35
CA ILE A 55 31.49 2.71 12.54
C ILE A 55 32.47 1.85 13.31
N LYS A 56 33.57 2.42 13.79
CA LYS A 56 34.67 1.63 14.36
C LYS A 56 34.54 1.54 15.87
N MET A 57 33.97 0.44 16.36
CA MET A 57 33.79 0.21 17.79
C MET A 57 34.36 -1.15 18.23
N PRO A 58 34.78 -1.29 19.49
CA PRO A 58 35.19 -2.57 20.05
C PRO A 58 34.00 -3.54 20.18
N LYS A 59 34.32 -4.84 20.23
CA LYS A 59 33.39 -5.99 20.34
C LYS A 59 32.50 -6.24 19.12
N MET A 60 31.76 -5.23 18.65
CA MET A 60 30.87 -5.32 17.49
C MET A 60 30.98 -4.02 16.70
N ASP A 61 31.28 -4.15 15.41
CA ASP A 61 31.48 -3.02 14.50
C ASP A 61 30.12 -2.38 14.14
N GLY A 62 30.13 -1.08 13.87
CA GLY A 62 28.92 -0.33 13.53
C GLY A 62 28.21 -0.85 12.29
N VAL A 63 28.95 -1.43 11.32
CA VAL A 63 28.35 -2.08 10.15
C VAL A 63 27.54 -3.32 10.56
N GLU A 64 28.02 -4.10 11.52
CA GLU A 64 27.30 -5.26 12.05
C GLU A 64 26.05 -4.82 12.82
N VAL A 65 26.15 -3.72 13.59
CA VAL A 65 24.99 -3.11 14.27
C VAL A 65 23.93 -2.66 13.26
N LEU A 66 24.34 -2.04 12.15
CA LEU A 66 23.44 -1.61 11.07
C LEU A 66 22.69 -2.81 10.47
N GLU A 67 23.40 -3.86 10.09
CA GLU A 67 22.78 -5.06 9.50
C GLU A 67 21.78 -5.73 10.46
N LEU A 68 22.14 -5.87 11.73
CA LEU A 68 21.26 -6.44 12.75
C LEU A 68 20.04 -5.55 12.99
N THR A 69 20.23 -4.24 13.06
CA THR A 69 19.13 -3.27 13.23
C THR A 69 18.18 -3.35 12.03
N LYS A 70 18.70 -3.42 10.81
CA LYS A 70 17.88 -3.54 9.59
C LYS A 70 17.13 -4.86 9.51
N LYS A 71 17.66 -5.94 10.07
CA LYS A 71 16.97 -7.24 10.18
C LYS A 71 15.87 -7.24 11.24
N LEU A 72 16.12 -6.62 12.40
CA LEU A 72 15.21 -6.65 13.55
C LEU A 72 14.11 -5.58 13.48
N LYS A 73 14.47 -4.35 13.13
CA LYS A 73 13.61 -3.16 13.11
C LYS A 73 13.98 -2.27 11.91
N PRO A 74 13.67 -2.70 10.67
CA PRO A 74 14.09 -2.02 9.43
C PRO A 74 13.69 -0.54 9.35
N GLU A 75 12.60 -0.18 10.02
CA GLU A 75 12.04 1.17 10.09
C GLU A 75 12.90 2.16 10.86
N ILE A 76 13.82 1.72 11.73
CA ILE A 76 14.68 2.62 12.49
C ILE A 76 15.73 3.20 11.52
N PRO A 77 15.75 4.53 11.31
CA PRO A 77 16.84 5.15 10.57
C PRO A 77 18.12 5.05 11.39
N VAL A 78 19.20 4.62 10.73
CA VAL A 78 20.53 4.50 11.34
C VAL A 78 21.47 5.45 10.61
N VAL A 79 22.05 6.40 11.33
CA VAL A 79 23.04 7.34 10.79
C VAL A 79 24.41 6.89 11.26
N MET A 80 25.30 6.65 10.30
CA MET A 80 26.64 6.16 10.57
C MET A 80 27.58 7.36 10.79
N ILE A 81 28.39 7.30 11.83
CA ILE A 81 29.40 8.31 12.17
C ILE A 81 30.78 7.66 12.01
N SER A 82 31.75 8.31 11.37
CA SER A 82 33.11 7.74 11.26
C SER A 82 34.19 8.81 11.08
N GLY A 83 35.32 8.66 11.79
CA GLY A 83 36.49 9.53 11.63
C GLY A 83 37.44 9.13 10.51
N HIS A 84 37.32 7.93 9.96
CA HIS A 84 38.15 7.50 8.83
C HIS A 84 37.35 7.74 7.54
N GLY A 85 37.77 8.74 6.77
CA GLY A 85 37.16 9.16 5.50
C GLY A 85 37.30 8.16 4.35
N ASP A 86 37.12 6.87 4.64
CA ASP A 86 37.08 5.82 3.64
C ASP A 86 35.73 5.85 2.93
N LEU A 87 35.72 6.45 1.74
CA LEU A 87 34.55 6.56 0.87
C LEU A 87 33.92 5.18 0.59
N ASP A 88 34.72 4.12 0.51
CA ASP A 88 34.23 2.78 0.21
C ASP A 88 33.35 2.25 1.36
N THR A 89 33.75 2.51 2.60
CA THR A 89 32.96 2.16 3.79
C THR A 89 31.65 2.94 3.84
N ALA A 90 31.68 4.25 3.53
CA ALA A 90 30.48 5.08 3.49
C ALA A 90 29.48 4.58 2.43
N VAL A 91 29.98 4.31 1.21
CA VAL A 91 29.17 3.75 0.12
C VAL A 91 28.59 2.39 0.50
N ASN A 92 29.38 1.53 1.16
CA ASN A 92 28.91 0.22 1.61
C ASN A 92 27.78 0.34 2.65
N THR A 93 27.93 1.19 3.68
CA THR A 93 26.87 1.38 4.69
C THR A 93 25.57 1.93 4.10
N MET A 94 25.65 2.83 3.11
CA MET A 94 24.48 3.32 2.39
C MET A 94 23.78 2.19 1.61
N ARG A 95 24.55 1.29 0.97
CA ARG A 95 23.99 0.10 0.29
C ARG A 95 23.32 -0.87 1.26
N LEU A 96 23.84 -0.99 2.48
CA LEU A 96 23.27 -1.81 3.54
C LEU A 96 22.04 -1.18 4.22
N GLY A 97 21.64 0.04 3.80
CA GLY A 97 20.41 0.67 4.24
C GLY A 97 20.57 1.66 5.41
N ALA A 98 21.79 2.18 5.63
CA ALA A 98 21.97 3.38 6.45
C ALA A 98 21.14 4.54 5.90
N PHE A 99 20.65 5.39 6.79
CA PHE A 99 19.90 6.59 6.43
C PHE A 99 20.84 7.65 5.84
N ASP A 100 21.96 7.90 6.51
CA ASP A 100 22.98 8.87 6.11
C ASP A 100 24.33 8.54 6.78
N TYR A 101 25.38 9.22 6.35
CA TYR A 101 26.74 9.11 6.84
C TYR A 101 27.33 10.48 7.21
N ILE A 102 27.96 10.57 8.38
CA ILE A 102 28.60 11.79 8.92
C ILE A 102 30.06 11.50 9.28
N SER A 103 30.97 12.33 8.78
CA SER A 103 32.39 12.25 9.14
C SER A 103 32.66 12.85 10.52
N LYS A 104 33.54 12.23 11.33
CA LYS A 104 34.11 12.86 12.54
C LYS A 104 35.26 13.81 12.13
N PRO A 105 35.40 14.98 12.77
CA PRO A 105 34.46 15.56 13.73
C PRO A 105 33.17 16.02 13.02
N PRO A 106 31.99 15.76 13.60
CA PRO A 106 30.73 16.13 12.97
C PRO A 106 30.57 17.65 12.95
N ASP A 107 30.22 18.19 11.78
CA ASP A 107 29.71 19.55 11.69
C ASP A 107 28.35 19.63 12.39
N LEU A 108 28.19 20.59 13.31
CA LEU A 108 27.00 20.72 14.14
C LEU A 108 25.72 20.87 13.29
N ASN A 109 25.75 21.77 12.30
CA ASN A 109 24.59 22.03 11.46
C ASN A 109 24.23 20.80 10.61
N ARG A 110 25.24 20.10 10.09
CA ARG A 110 25.03 18.84 9.35
C ARG A 110 24.39 17.77 10.23
N LEU A 111 24.90 17.54 11.44
CA LEU A 111 24.36 16.55 12.36
C LEU A 111 22.89 16.85 12.67
N LEU A 112 22.57 18.09 13.05
CA LEU A 112 21.21 18.47 13.41
C LEU A 112 20.24 18.35 12.23
N ASN A 113 20.65 18.74 11.02
CA ASN A 113 19.82 18.58 9.82
C ASN A 113 19.58 17.10 9.50
N THR A 114 20.61 16.26 9.57
CA THR A 114 20.48 14.81 9.34
C THR A 114 19.55 14.18 10.38
N VAL A 115 19.67 14.55 11.66
CA VAL A 115 18.80 14.07 12.75
C VAL A 115 17.34 14.45 12.49
N ARG A 116 17.05 15.73 12.18
CA ARG A 116 15.68 16.18 11.87
C ARG A 116 15.09 15.40 10.69
N ASN A 117 15.82 15.30 9.58
CA ASN A 117 15.37 14.56 8.39
C ASN A 117 15.13 13.07 8.67
N ALA A 118 15.94 12.46 9.53
CA ALA A 118 15.79 11.05 9.90
C ALA A 118 14.53 10.82 10.74
N LEU A 119 14.27 11.70 11.71
CA LEU A 119 13.07 11.65 12.56
C LEU A 119 11.79 11.89 11.74
N ASP A 120 11.80 12.90 10.86
CA ASP A 120 10.66 13.20 9.96
C ASP A 120 10.34 12.00 9.06
N ARG A 121 11.36 11.32 8.53
CA ARG A 121 11.15 10.10 7.71
C ARG A 121 10.48 9.00 8.52
N LYS A 122 10.86 8.81 9.80
CA LYS A 122 10.23 7.80 10.64
C LYS A 122 8.76 8.14 10.90
N GLU A 123 8.45 9.39 11.21
CA GLU A 123 7.06 9.84 11.39
C GLU A 123 6.22 9.57 10.15
N LEU A 124 6.71 9.93 8.97
CA LEU A 124 6.02 9.67 7.69
C LEU A 124 5.81 8.18 7.41
N VAL A 125 6.80 7.33 7.71
CA VAL A 125 6.68 5.87 7.52
C VAL A 125 5.67 5.27 8.49
N VAL A 126 5.68 5.70 9.76
CA VAL A 126 4.73 5.25 10.78
C VAL A 126 3.32 5.73 10.46
N GLU A 127 3.15 6.99 10.08
CA GLU A 127 1.86 7.54 9.66
C GLU A 127 1.32 6.79 8.44
N ASN A 128 2.14 6.54 7.42
CA ASN A 128 1.74 5.76 6.25
C ASN A 128 1.27 4.35 6.65
N LYS A 129 1.97 3.69 7.57
CA LYS A 129 1.58 2.36 8.08
C LYS A 129 0.27 2.40 8.87
N LEU A 130 0.06 3.42 9.70
CA LEU A 130 -1.19 3.62 10.44
C LEU A 130 -2.36 3.91 9.52
N LEU A 131 -2.16 4.75 8.50
CA LEU A 131 -3.15 5.04 7.47
C LEU A 131 -3.48 3.77 6.67
N LYS A 132 -2.48 3.02 6.21
CA LYS A 132 -2.66 1.72 5.54
C LYS A 132 -3.46 0.74 6.41
N LYS A 133 -3.17 0.66 7.72
CA LYS A 133 -3.92 -0.20 8.65
C LYS A 133 -5.36 0.25 8.87
N LYS A 134 -5.63 1.57 8.90
CA LYS A 134 -7.00 2.10 8.97
C LYS A 134 -7.79 1.81 7.69
N VAL A 135 -7.15 1.91 6.53
CA VAL A 135 -7.76 1.59 5.23
C VAL A 135 -8.07 0.10 5.12
N SER A 136 -7.13 -0.79 5.47
CA SER A 136 -7.35 -2.26 5.45
C SER A 136 -8.55 -2.68 6.31
N LYS A 137 -8.74 -2.08 7.49
CA LYS A 137 -9.93 -2.33 8.33
C LYS A 137 -11.28 -1.99 7.67
N ASN A 138 -11.30 -1.07 6.70
CA ASN A 138 -12.54 -0.73 6.01
C ASN A 138 -12.97 -1.80 4.99
N TYR A 139 -12.04 -2.67 4.59
CA TYR A 139 -12.24 -3.68 3.56
C TYR A 139 -12.27 -5.11 4.12
N GLU A 140 -12.83 -5.30 5.31
CA GLU A 140 -13.01 -6.62 5.90
C GLU A 140 -14.12 -7.42 5.21
N MET A 141 -13.81 -8.62 4.73
CA MET A 141 -14.80 -9.55 4.17
C MET A 141 -15.44 -10.37 5.29
N VAL A 142 -16.70 -10.07 5.57
CA VAL A 142 -17.48 -10.71 6.65
C VAL A 142 -18.40 -11.78 6.08
N GLY A 143 -18.36 -12.98 6.67
CA GLY A 143 -19.18 -14.12 6.30
C GLY A 143 -18.41 -15.43 6.39
N ASP A 144 -19.11 -16.50 6.73
CA ASP A 144 -18.58 -17.86 6.92
C ASP A 144 -19.35 -18.88 6.06
N SER A 145 -20.22 -18.40 5.16
CA SER A 145 -20.93 -19.28 4.23
C SER A 145 -19.94 -20.02 3.32
N PRO A 146 -20.29 -21.25 2.87
CA PRO A 146 -19.41 -22.03 2.00
C PRO A 146 -18.99 -21.28 0.73
N ALA A 147 -19.86 -20.42 0.20
CA ALA A 147 -19.57 -19.62 -0.99
C ALA A 147 -18.51 -18.52 -0.71
N ILE A 148 -18.53 -17.92 0.49
CA ILE A 148 -17.52 -16.93 0.89
C ILE A 148 -16.20 -17.61 1.23
N GLU A 149 -16.21 -18.75 1.91
CA GLU A 149 -14.99 -19.53 2.18
C GLU A 149 -14.29 -19.95 0.88
N GLN A 150 -15.05 -20.39 -0.14
CA GLN A 150 -14.49 -20.67 -1.47
C GLN A 150 -13.83 -19.44 -2.12
N ILE A 151 -14.41 -18.25 -1.94
CA ILE A 151 -13.82 -17.01 -2.44
C ILE A 151 -12.53 -16.69 -1.68
N LYS A 152 -12.53 -16.80 -0.33
CA LYS A 152 -11.32 -16.60 0.49
C LYS A 152 -10.20 -17.55 0.05
N ASP A 153 -10.50 -18.85 -0.10
CA ASP A 153 -9.54 -19.86 -0.57
C ASP A 153 -8.98 -19.55 -1.96
N MET A 154 -9.83 -19.04 -2.86
CA MET A 154 -9.39 -18.65 -4.21
C MET A 154 -8.48 -17.42 -4.15
N ILE A 155 -8.80 -16.43 -3.32
CA ILE A 155 -7.96 -15.25 -3.09
C ILE A 155 -6.59 -15.68 -2.56
N GLU A 156 -6.50 -16.54 -1.56
CA GLU A 156 -5.21 -17.00 -1.00
C GLU A 156 -4.30 -17.63 -2.05
N LYS A 157 -4.88 -18.38 -3.00
CA LYS A 157 -4.12 -19.05 -4.07
C LYS A 157 -3.73 -18.10 -5.20
N VAL A 158 -4.58 -17.13 -5.52
CA VAL A 158 -4.43 -16.28 -6.71
C VAL A 158 -3.70 -14.97 -6.39
N ALA A 159 -3.82 -14.45 -5.16
CA ALA A 159 -3.22 -13.18 -4.76
C ALA A 159 -1.69 -13.15 -4.92
N PRO A 160 -0.91 -14.20 -4.59
CA PRO A 160 0.54 -14.19 -4.78
C PRO A 160 1.00 -14.20 -6.24
N THR A 161 0.08 -14.43 -7.19
CA THR A 161 0.40 -14.50 -8.62
C THR A 161 0.11 -13.18 -9.33
N ASP A 162 0.73 -12.95 -10.49
CA ASP A 162 0.39 -11.85 -11.41
C ASP A 162 -0.80 -12.19 -12.34
N ALA A 163 -1.55 -13.25 -12.04
CA ALA A 163 -2.73 -13.61 -12.82
C ALA A 163 -3.79 -12.50 -12.75
N ARG A 164 -4.42 -12.27 -13.91
CA ARG A 164 -5.53 -11.33 -14.06
C ARG A 164 -6.81 -11.98 -13.55
N VAL A 165 -7.60 -11.18 -12.86
CA VAL A 165 -8.82 -11.63 -12.22
C VAL A 165 -9.99 -10.81 -12.73
N LEU A 166 -11.04 -11.50 -13.16
CA LEU A 166 -12.35 -10.92 -13.44
C LEU A 166 -13.31 -11.31 -12.32
N ILE A 167 -13.81 -10.31 -11.61
CA ILE A 167 -14.75 -10.44 -10.51
C ILE A 167 -16.16 -10.16 -11.06
N THR A 168 -17.06 -11.10 -10.91
CA THR A 168 -18.46 -10.96 -11.38
C THR A 168 -19.40 -11.04 -10.21
N GLY A 169 -20.49 -10.30 -10.24
CA GLY A 169 -21.51 -10.38 -9.20
C GLY A 169 -22.46 -9.18 -9.22
N PRO A 170 -23.67 -9.33 -8.67
CA PRO A 170 -24.63 -8.23 -8.55
C PRO A 170 -24.06 -7.00 -7.82
N ASN A 171 -24.76 -5.88 -7.93
CA ASN A 171 -24.42 -4.66 -7.20
C ASN A 171 -24.47 -4.90 -5.69
N GLY A 172 -23.57 -4.24 -4.95
CA GLY A 172 -23.54 -4.34 -3.49
C GLY A 172 -23.09 -5.69 -2.91
N THR A 173 -22.64 -6.64 -3.73
CA THR A 173 -22.23 -7.97 -3.22
C THR A 173 -20.83 -8.03 -2.62
N GLY A 174 -20.03 -6.96 -2.74
CA GLY A 174 -18.68 -6.90 -2.20
C GLY A 174 -17.57 -7.24 -3.20
N LYS A 175 -17.79 -7.00 -4.51
CA LYS A 175 -16.74 -7.16 -5.54
C LYS A 175 -15.47 -6.37 -5.22
N GLU A 176 -15.63 -5.17 -4.69
CA GLU A 176 -14.53 -4.30 -4.25
C GLU A 176 -13.72 -4.94 -3.12
N LEU A 177 -14.36 -5.60 -2.14
CA LEU A 177 -13.69 -6.31 -1.05
C LEU A 177 -12.78 -7.42 -1.57
N VAL A 178 -13.26 -8.18 -2.56
CA VAL A 178 -12.46 -9.22 -3.24
C VAL A 178 -11.22 -8.61 -3.91
N ALA A 179 -11.37 -7.48 -4.61
CA ALA A 179 -10.27 -6.81 -5.27
C ALA A 179 -9.22 -6.29 -4.27
N HIS A 180 -9.65 -5.70 -3.16
CA HIS A 180 -8.75 -5.25 -2.09
C HIS A 180 -7.98 -6.39 -1.46
N TRP A 181 -8.64 -7.50 -1.15
CA TRP A 181 -7.98 -8.67 -0.57
C TRP A 181 -6.97 -9.30 -1.54
N LEU A 182 -7.30 -9.36 -2.84
CA LEU A 182 -6.36 -9.80 -3.86
C LEU A 182 -5.10 -8.93 -3.90
N HIS A 183 -5.24 -7.61 -3.74
CA HIS A 183 -4.10 -6.71 -3.70
C HIS A 183 -3.29 -6.85 -2.39
N GLU A 184 -3.96 -6.81 -1.24
CA GLU A 184 -3.34 -6.87 0.09
C GLU A 184 -2.53 -8.16 0.29
N LYS A 185 -3.01 -9.28 -0.24
CA LYS A 185 -2.33 -10.58 -0.17
C LYS A 185 -1.36 -10.86 -1.32
N SER A 186 -1.14 -9.89 -2.21
CA SER A 186 -0.20 -10.03 -3.32
C SER A 186 1.22 -9.57 -2.99
N GLU A 187 2.17 -9.99 -3.83
CA GLU A 187 3.54 -9.46 -3.83
C GLU A 187 3.59 -7.96 -4.17
N ARG A 188 2.50 -7.40 -4.72
CA ARG A 188 2.36 -5.98 -5.09
C ARG A 188 1.67 -5.14 -4.02
N SER A 189 1.36 -5.69 -2.84
CA SER A 189 0.70 -5.01 -1.72
C SER A 189 1.43 -3.78 -1.17
N VAL A 190 2.74 -3.68 -1.41
CA VAL A 190 3.54 -2.50 -1.06
C VAL A 190 3.27 -1.33 -2.04
N GLY A 191 2.99 -1.67 -3.30
CA GLY A 191 2.70 -0.74 -4.38
C GLY A 191 1.28 -0.14 -4.28
N PRO A 192 0.93 0.80 -5.17
CA PRO A 192 -0.38 1.44 -5.13
C PRO A 192 -1.49 0.49 -5.64
N MET A 193 -2.67 0.58 -5.03
CA MET A 193 -3.92 0.12 -5.65
C MET A 193 -4.66 1.34 -6.17
N ILE A 194 -4.83 1.42 -7.49
CA ILE A 194 -5.55 2.52 -8.16
C ILE A 194 -6.90 2.01 -8.62
N GLU A 195 -7.95 2.57 -8.04
CA GLU A 195 -9.33 2.23 -8.40
C GLU A 195 -9.88 3.17 -9.45
N VAL A 196 -10.61 2.59 -10.40
CA VAL A 196 -11.31 3.32 -11.45
C VAL A 196 -12.70 2.72 -11.62
N ASN A 197 -13.71 3.44 -11.15
CA ASN A 197 -15.10 3.12 -11.45
C ASN A 197 -15.42 3.65 -12.86
N CYS A 198 -15.57 2.73 -13.81
CA CYS A 198 -15.76 3.06 -15.21
C CYS A 198 -17.16 3.62 -15.49
N ALA A 199 -18.16 3.31 -14.67
CA ALA A 199 -19.52 3.84 -14.78
C ALA A 199 -19.64 5.28 -14.23
N ALA A 200 -18.75 5.69 -13.33
CA ALA A 200 -18.76 7.03 -12.72
C ALA A 200 -18.09 8.11 -13.60
N ILE A 201 -17.32 7.71 -14.61
CA ILE A 201 -16.58 8.63 -15.47
C ILE A 201 -17.32 8.73 -16.82
N PRO A 202 -17.62 9.94 -17.32
CA PRO A 202 -18.22 10.10 -18.63
C PRO A 202 -17.39 9.39 -19.72
N SER A 203 -18.09 8.77 -20.68
CA SER A 203 -17.49 7.93 -21.73
C SER A 203 -16.43 8.64 -22.58
N GLU A 204 -16.52 9.96 -22.68
CA GLU A 204 -15.60 10.83 -23.39
C GLU A 204 -14.34 11.18 -22.59
N LEU A 205 -14.38 11.03 -21.25
CA LEU A 205 -13.26 11.33 -20.35
C LEU A 205 -12.53 10.07 -19.85
N ILE A 206 -13.15 8.89 -19.92
CA ILE A 206 -12.57 7.64 -19.39
C ILE A 206 -11.19 7.34 -19.99
N GLU A 207 -10.99 7.61 -21.28
CA GLU A 207 -9.73 7.38 -21.96
C GLU A 207 -8.62 8.31 -21.42
N SER A 208 -8.97 9.58 -21.22
CA SER A 208 -8.06 10.59 -20.67
C SER A 208 -7.72 10.34 -19.20
N GLU A 209 -8.68 9.86 -18.40
CA GLU A 209 -8.42 9.48 -17.01
C GLU A 209 -7.54 8.22 -16.92
N LEU A 210 -7.84 7.17 -17.70
CA LEU A 210 -7.07 5.92 -17.66
C LEU A 210 -5.64 6.09 -18.19
N PHE A 211 -5.48 6.74 -19.34
CA PHE A 211 -4.21 6.77 -20.07
C PHE A 211 -3.48 8.11 -20.02
N GLY A 212 -4.12 9.16 -19.50
CA GLY A 212 -3.56 10.51 -19.48
C GLY A 212 -3.69 11.20 -20.84
N HIS A 213 -3.27 12.46 -20.90
CA HIS A 213 -3.29 13.27 -22.11
C HIS A 213 -2.11 14.22 -22.18
N VAL A 214 -1.75 14.62 -23.40
CA VAL A 214 -0.84 15.75 -23.64
C VAL A 214 -1.64 17.04 -23.80
N LYS A 215 -1.00 18.17 -23.53
CA LYS A 215 -1.56 19.50 -23.76
C LYS A 215 -2.09 19.62 -25.19
N GLY A 216 -3.32 20.09 -25.34
CA GLY A 216 -3.97 20.28 -26.64
C GLY A 216 -4.60 19.03 -27.25
N ALA A 217 -4.63 17.88 -26.55
CA ALA A 217 -5.26 16.66 -27.05
C ALA A 217 -6.79 16.79 -27.25
N PHE A 218 -7.44 17.68 -26.51
CA PHE A 218 -8.87 18.05 -26.65
C PHE A 218 -9.07 19.49 -26.13
N THR A 219 -10.26 20.05 -26.34
CA THR A 219 -10.55 21.48 -26.08
C THR A 219 -10.24 21.95 -24.65
N SER A 220 -10.40 21.08 -23.65
CA SER A 220 -10.11 21.37 -22.23
C SER A 220 -8.74 20.86 -21.75
N ALA A 221 -7.88 20.33 -22.63
CA ALA A 221 -6.55 19.81 -22.29
C ALA A 221 -5.51 20.93 -22.12
N ALA A 222 -5.60 21.68 -21.01
CA ALA A 222 -4.74 22.85 -20.76
C ALA A 222 -3.26 22.48 -20.45
N LYS A 223 -3.01 21.28 -19.93
CA LYS A 223 -1.68 20.79 -19.54
C LYS A 223 -1.57 19.29 -19.74
N ASP A 224 -0.34 18.78 -19.74
CA ASP A 224 -0.09 17.34 -19.70
C ASP A 224 -0.58 16.75 -18.37
N ARG A 225 -1.19 15.57 -18.44
CA ARG A 225 -1.67 14.83 -17.26
C ARG A 225 -1.36 13.34 -17.42
N ALA A 226 -0.75 12.75 -16.38
CA ALA A 226 -0.52 11.32 -16.32
C ALA A 226 -1.82 10.55 -16.06
N GLY A 227 -1.94 9.35 -16.63
CA GLY A 227 -3.11 8.49 -16.48
C GLY A 227 -3.08 7.61 -15.23
N LYS A 228 -4.21 6.97 -14.94
CA LYS A 228 -4.35 5.99 -13.84
C LYS A 228 -3.46 4.76 -14.03
N PHE A 229 -3.20 4.32 -15.26
CA PHE A 229 -2.24 3.24 -15.52
C PHE A 229 -0.80 3.62 -15.13
N GLU A 230 -0.39 4.87 -15.37
CA GLU A 230 0.94 5.35 -14.92
C GLU A 230 0.99 5.41 -13.39
N ALA A 231 -0.08 5.88 -12.74
CA ALA A 231 -0.18 5.95 -11.28
C ALA A 231 -0.18 4.56 -10.61
N ALA A 232 -0.67 3.53 -11.31
CA ALA A 232 -0.73 2.15 -10.82
C ALA A 232 0.56 1.36 -11.03
N ASN A 233 1.58 1.96 -11.65
CA ASN A 233 2.82 1.28 -12.00
C ASN A 233 3.54 0.71 -10.76
N GLY A 234 3.95 -0.56 -10.83
CA GLY A 234 4.49 -1.32 -9.70
C GLY A 234 3.43 -1.84 -8.72
N GLY A 235 2.14 -1.63 -9.02
CA GLY A 235 1.02 -1.96 -8.16
C GLY A 235 -0.12 -2.67 -8.90
N THR A 236 -1.35 -2.38 -8.48
CA THR A 236 -2.58 -2.96 -9.03
C THR A 236 -3.52 -1.85 -9.51
N ILE A 237 -4.12 -2.02 -10.68
CA ILE A 237 -5.27 -1.21 -11.10
C ILE A 237 -6.54 -2.06 -10.97
N PHE A 238 -7.53 -1.52 -10.26
CA PHE A 238 -8.85 -2.10 -10.12
C PHE A 238 -9.82 -1.36 -11.02
N LEU A 239 -10.31 -2.04 -12.05
CA LEU A 239 -11.27 -1.50 -13.01
C LEU A 239 -12.67 -1.99 -12.63
N ASP A 240 -13.39 -1.18 -11.87
CA ASP A 240 -14.77 -1.48 -11.47
C ASP A 240 -15.75 -1.10 -12.58
N GLU A 241 -16.80 -1.91 -12.70
CA GLU A 241 -17.80 -1.85 -13.76
C GLU A 241 -17.20 -1.75 -15.18
N ILE A 242 -16.26 -2.64 -15.50
CA ILE A 242 -15.54 -2.67 -16.80
C ILE A 242 -16.50 -2.76 -18.00
N GLY A 243 -17.69 -3.32 -17.81
CA GLY A 243 -18.75 -3.42 -18.83
C GLY A 243 -19.39 -2.08 -19.22
N ASP A 244 -19.10 -0.98 -18.52
CA ASP A 244 -19.57 0.37 -18.85
C ASP A 244 -18.53 1.18 -19.65
N MET A 245 -17.37 0.59 -19.95
CA MET A 245 -16.31 1.26 -20.69
C MET A 245 -16.63 1.38 -22.20
N SER A 246 -16.26 2.51 -22.81
CA SER A 246 -16.37 2.69 -24.26
C SER A 246 -15.46 1.72 -25.04
N LEU A 247 -15.86 1.34 -26.26
CA LEU A 247 -15.07 0.43 -27.11
C LEU A 247 -13.65 0.96 -27.41
N SER A 248 -13.46 2.28 -27.48
CA SER A 248 -12.14 2.89 -27.68
C SER A 248 -11.22 2.68 -26.48
N ALA A 249 -11.74 2.90 -25.26
CA ALA A 249 -11.00 2.66 -24.03
C ALA A 249 -10.72 1.16 -23.83
N GLN A 250 -11.68 0.28 -24.16
CA GLN A 250 -11.48 -1.18 -24.15
C GLN A 250 -10.30 -1.61 -25.04
N ALA A 251 -10.19 -1.04 -26.26
CA ALA A 251 -9.08 -1.33 -27.17
C ALA A 251 -7.71 -0.92 -26.59
N LYS A 252 -7.65 0.22 -25.88
CA LYS A 252 -6.42 0.66 -25.22
C LYS A 252 -6.07 -0.16 -23.98
N VAL A 253 -7.07 -0.58 -23.20
CA VAL A 253 -6.86 -1.51 -22.08
C VAL A 253 -6.31 -2.84 -22.61
N LEU A 254 -6.89 -3.38 -23.69
CA LEU A 254 -6.38 -4.58 -24.33
C LEU A 254 -4.90 -4.45 -24.71
N ARG A 255 -4.52 -3.33 -25.33
CA ARG A 255 -3.12 -3.05 -25.67
C ARG A 255 -2.22 -2.99 -24.43
N ALA A 256 -2.68 -2.35 -23.36
CA ALA A 256 -1.97 -2.33 -22.08
C ALA A 256 -1.73 -3.75 -21.54
N LEU A 257 -2.73 -4.63 -21.62
CA LEU A 257 -2.64 -6.03 -21.20
C LEU A 257 -1.82 -6.93 -22.14
N GLN A 258 -1.63 -6.53 -23.40
CA GLN A 258 -0.86 -7.31 -24.37
C GLN A 258 0.61 -6.92 -24.39
N GLU A 259 0.88 -5.62 -24.38
CA GLU A 259 2.20 -5.06 -24.63
C GLU A 259 2.89 -4.52 -23.37
N ASN A 260 2.19 -4.44 -22.23
CA ASN A 260 2.65 -3.74 -21.03
C ASN A 260 3.09 -2.29 -21.33
N LYS A 261 2.33 -1.66 -22.24
CA LYS A 261 2.56 -0.30 -22.73
C LYS A 261 1.25 0.44 -22.88
N ILE A 262 1.30 1.74 -22.64
CA ILE A 262 0.19 2.66 -22.87
C ILE A 262 0.64 3.85 -23.71
N GLN A 263 -0.33 4.58 -24.24
CA GLN A 263 -0.13 5.85 -24.94
C GLN A 263 -1.13 6.88 -24.43
N ARG A 264 -0.63 8.08 -24.14
CA ARG A 264 -1.48 9.21 -23.74
C ARG A 264 -2.36 9.64 -24.91
N VAL A 265 -3.54 10.16 -24.60
CA VAL A 265 -4.41 10.76 -25.63
C VAL A 265 -3.67 11.92 -26.30
N GLY A 266 -3.62 11.90 -27.64
CA GLY A 266 -2.90 12.88 -28.45
C GLY A 266 -1.39 12.64 -28.58
N SER A 267 -0.87 11.47 -28.17
CA SER A 267 0.54 11.12 -28.31
C SER A 267 0.72 9.67 -28.76
N ASP A 268 1.63 9.45 -29.71
CA ASP A 268 2.03 8.10 -30.16
C ASP A 268 3.22 7.53 -29.38
N LYS A 269 3.65 8.22 -28.31
CA LYS A 269 4.79 7.78 -27.50
C LYS A 269 4.37 6.65 -26.57
N ASP A 270 4.98 5.48 -26.77
CA ASP A 270 4.83 4.34 -25.88
C ASP A 270 5.43 4.63 -24.49
N ILE A 271 4.66 4.32 -23.45
CA ILE A 271 5.07 4.36 -22.05
C ILE A 271 4.94 2.93 -21.51
N LYS A 272 6.07 2.33 -21.09
CA LYS A 272 6.04 1.01 -20.44
C LYS A 272 5.42 1.12 -19.06
N VAL A 273 4.53 0.18 -18.73
CA VAL A 273 3.90 0.08 -17.43
C VAL A 273 3.92 -1.38 -16.95
N ASP A 274 4.18 -1.57 -15.67
CA ASP A 274 4.11 -2.86 -14.99
C ASP A 274 2.98 -2.80 -13.96
N VAL A 275 1.79 -3.25 -14.37
CA VAL A 275 0.55 -3.10 -13.59
C VAL A 275 -0.21 -4.43 -13.60
N ARG A 276 -0.56 -4.92 -12.41
CA ARG A 276 -1.53 -6.01 -12.29
C ARG A 276 -2.94 -5.47 -12.49
N VAL A 277 -3.75 -6.14 -13.31
CA VAL A 277 -5.13 -5.73 -13.57
C VAL A 277 -6.11 -6.67 -12.90
N VAL A 278 -6.99 -6.09 -12.08
CA VAL A 278 -8.18 -6.73 -11.51
C VAL A 278 -9.38 -5.98 -12.07
N ALA A 279 -10.35 -6.68 -12.64
CA ALA A 279 -11.55 -6.07 -13.19
C ALA A 279 -12.80 -6.60 -12.48
N ALA A 280 -13.83 -5.78 -12.35
CA ALA A 280 -15.13 -6.18 -11.83
C ALA A 280 -16.27 -5.73 -12.73
N THR A 281 -17.38 -6.48 -12.72
CA THR A 281 -18.62 -6.05 -13.36
C THR A 281 -19.85 -6.74 -12.78
N ASN A 282 -20.98 -6.03 -12.82
CA ASN A 282 -22.32 -6.59 -12.61
C ASN A 282 -22.98 -7.11 -13.90
N LYS A 283 -22.47 -6.77 -15.08
CA LYS A 283 -23.08 -7.08 -16.38
C LYS A 283 -22.75 -8.50 -16.82
N ASN A 284 -23.63 -9.04 -17.66
CA ASN A 284 -23.34 -10.26 -18.39
C ASN A 284 -22.51 -9.92 -19.62
N LEU A 285 -21.18 -10.06 -19.51
CA LEU A 285 -20.27 -9.71 -20.61
C LEU A 285 -20.49 -10.53 -21.88
N SER A 286 -21.00 -11.77 -21.78
CA SER A 286 -21.34 -12.56 -22.97
C SER A 286 -22.46 -11.88 -23.78
N LYS A 287 -23.48 -11.35 -23.12
CA LYS A 287 -24.53 -10.56 -23.79
C LYS A 287 -24.00 -9.24 -24.34
N GLU A 288 -23.15 -8.54 -23.59
CA GLU A 288 -22.54 -7.28 -24.06
C GLU A 288 -21.66 -7.50 -25.30
N ILE A 289 -21.01 -8.67 -25.43
CA ILE A 289 -20.27 -9.08 -26.63
C ILE A 289 -21.23 -9.31 -27.81
N GLU A 290 -22.31 -10.06 -27.60
CA GLU A 290 -23.33 -10.31 -28.62
C GLU A 290 -23.96 -9.00 -29.14
N GLU A 291 -24.14 -8.02 -28.26
CA GLU A 291 -24.66 -6.68 -28.58
C GLU A 291 -23.60 -5.72 -29.15
N GLY A 292 -22.34 -6.15 -29.28
CA GLY A 292 -21.24 -5.33 -29.80
C GLY A 292 -20.79 -4.19 -28.88
N LYS A 293 -21.16 -4.24 -27.60
CA LYS A 293 -20.81 -3.23 -26.57
C LYS A 293 -19.54 -3.58 -25.81
N PHE A 294 -19.13 -4.84 -25.84
CA PHE A 294 -17.88 -5.30 -25.22
C PHE A 294 -17.06 -6.13 -26.21
N ARG A 295 -15.73 -5.96 -26.19
CA ARG A 295 -14.85 -6.69 -27.08
C ARG A 295 -14.55 -8.10 -26.54
N GLU A 296 -14.72 -9.09 -27.40
CA GLU A 296 -14.44 -10.49 -27.09
C GLU A 296 -12.95 -10.74 -26.75
N ASP A 297 -12.04 -10.09 -27.48
CA ASP A 297 -10.59 -10.21 -27.26
C ASP A 297 -10.16 -9.69 -25.87
N LEU A 298 -10.76 -8.60 -25.40
CA LEU A 298 -10.55 -8.07 -24.06
C LEU A 298 -11.10 -9.02 -22.99
N TYR A 299 -12.29 -9.60 -23.20
CA TYR A 299 -12.89 -10.55 -22.27
C TYR A 299 -11.95 -11.73 -21.99
N HIS A 300 -11.43 -12.38 -23.04
CA HIS A 300 -10.50 -13.50 -22.88
C HIS A 300 -9.17 -13.11 -22.23
N ARG A 301 -8.76 -11.84 -22.37
CA ARG A 301 -7.52 -11.33 -21.76
C ARG A 301 -7.66 -11.01 -20.28
N LEU A 302 -8.88 -10.67 -19.83
CA LEU A 302 -9.24 -10.37 -18.44
C LEU A 302 -9.66 -11.62 -17.67
N ALA A 303 -10.50 -12.47 -18.26
CA ALA A 303 -11.13 -13.63 -17.63
C ALA A 303 -10.20 -14.84 -17.54
N VAL A 304 -8.96 -14.63 -17.08
CA VAL A 304 -7.99 -15.71 -16.83
C VAL A 304 -8.40 -16.48 -15.57
N ILE A 305 -8.68 -15.75 -14.49
CA ILE A 305 -9.31 -16.27 -13.28
C ILE A 305 -10.65 -15.56 -13.10
N LEU A 306 -11.72 -16.34 -12.96
CA LEU A 306 -13.07 -15.82 -12.73
C LEU A 306 -13.46 -16.04 -11.27
N ILE A 307 -13.77 -14.96 -10.55
CA ILE A 307 -14.33 -15.02 -9.19
C ILE A 307 -15.76 -14.53 -9.25
N LYS A 308 -16.73 -15.41 -8.96
CA LYS A 308 -18.15 -15.05 -8.89
C LYS A 308 -18.54 -14.78 -7.44
N VAL A 309 -18.89 -13.54 -7.14
CA VAL A 309 -19.39 -13.12 -5.83
C VAL A 309 -20.91 -13.35 -5.77
N PRO A 310 -21.40 -14.17 -4.83
CA PRO A 310 -22.82 -14.49 -4.74
C PRO A 310 -23.66 -13.30 -4.27
N ALA A 311 -24.92 -13.28 -4.71
CA ALA A 311 -25.91 -12.37 -4.14
C ALA A 311 -26.12 -12.68 -2.64
N LEU A 312 -26.54 -11.70 -1.84
CA LEU A 312 -26.82 -11.94 -0.42
C LEU A 312 -27.90 -13.02 -0.23
N ASN A 313 -28.86 -13.10 -1.16
CA ASN A 313 -29.88 -14.15 -1.19
C ASN A 313 -29.35 -15.57 -1.35
N GLU A 314 -28.17 -15.74 -1.98
CA GLU A 314 -27.52 -17.04 -2.16
C GLU A 314 -26.65 -17.43 -0.95
N ARG A 315 -26.46 -16.50 0.00
CA ARG A 315 -25.69 -16.68 1.24
C ARG A 315 -26.41 -16.14 2.47
N ARG A 316 -27.69 -16.53 2.64
CA ARG A 316 -28.55 -16.08 3.76
C ARG A 316 -28.01 -16.46 5.14
N ASP A 317 -27.12 -17.46 5.21
CA ASP A 317 -26.47 -17.86 6.46
C ASP A 317 -25.49 -16.82 7.00
N ASP A 318 -24.99 -15.91 6.15
CA ASP A 318 -24.10 -14.81 6.56
C ASP A 318 -24.87 -13.64 7.20
N ILE A 319 -26.19 -13.55 7.00
CA ILE A 319 -27.02 -12.41 7.45
C ILE A 319 -26.88 -12.13 8.95
N PRO A 320 -26.93 -13.11 9.87
CA PRO A 320 -26.72 -12.86 11.30
C PRO A 320 -25.36 -12.24 11.63
N ILE A 321 -24.31 -12.68 10.94
CA ILE A 321 -22.94 -12.19 11.15
C ILE A 321 -22.84 -10.75 10.64
N LEU A 322 -23.40 -10.49 9.45
CA LEU A 322 -23.46 -9.15 8.87
C LEU A 322 -24.27 -8.18 9.73
N ILE A 323 -25.41 -8.60 10.30
CA ILE A 323 -26.20 -7.78 11.24
C ILE A 323 -25.35 -7.37 12.44
N ASN A 324 -24.66 -8.34 13.06
CA ASN A 324 -23.80 -8.05 14.20
C ASN A 324 -22.67 -7.09 13.86
N PHE A 325 -22.00 -7.32 12.72
CA PHE A 325 -20.92 -6.48 12.23
C PHE A 325 -21.40 -5.04 11.97
N PHE A 326 -22.48 -4.85 11.21
CA PHE A 326 -23.00 -3.51 10.93
C PHE A 326 -23.57 -2.83 12.17
N ALA A 327 -24.18 -3.57 13.09
CA ALA A 327 -24.65 -3.01 14.36
C ALA A 327 -23.49 -2.48 15.21
N ASP A 328 -22.36 -3.19 15.25
CA ASP A 328 -21.14 -2.75 15.93
C ASP A 328 -20.53 -1.53 15.23
N LYS A 329 -20.39 -1.58 13.90
CA LYS A 329 -19.81 -0.51 13.10
C LYS A 329 -20.59 0.80 13.26
N ILE A 330 -21.91 0.76 13.08
CA ILE A 330 -22.79 1.94 13.20
C ILE A 330 -22.76 2.50 14.64
N ALA A 331 -22.73 1.63 15.65
CA ALA A 331 -22.65 2.06 17.04
C ALA A 331 -21.35 2.82 17.34
N GLN A 332 -20.21 2.33 16.84
CA GLN A 332 -18.92 3.00 16.97
C GLN A 332 -18.88 4.33 16.21
N GLU A 333 -19.37 4.37 14.97
CA GLU A 333 -19.41 5.59 14.15
C GLU A 333 -20.30 6.69 14.75
N GLN A 334 -21.43 6.31 15.36
CA GLN A 334 -22.37 7.25 15.96
C GLN A 334 -22.11 7.53 17.45
N GLY A 335 -21.15 6.85 18.07
CA GLY A 335 -20.90 6.95 19.52
C GLY A 335 -22.08 6.46 20.37
N THR A 336 -22.84 5.50 19.87
CA THR A 336 -24.03 4.95 20.55
C THR A 336 -23.80 3.52 21.01
N SER A 337 -24.68 3.00 21.87
CA SER A 337 -24.65 1.59 22.25
C SER A 337 -25.09 0.67 21.10
N LYS A 338 -24.41 -0.47 20.93
CA LYS A 338 -24.81 -1.52 19.97
C LYS A 338 -26.29 -1.88 20.12
N LYS A 339 -27.04 -1.82 19.03
CA LYS A 339 -28.41 -2.31 18.99
C LYS A 339 -28.43 -3.84 18.96
N SER A 340 -29.31 -4.43 19.76
CA SER A 340 -29.56 -5.87 19.74
C SER A 340 -30.75 -6.19 18.84
N PHE A 341 -30.69 -7.33 18.16
CA PHE A 341 -31.75 -7.82 17.29
C PHE A 341 -32.36 -9.08 17.90
N SER A 342 -33.69 -9.11 17.98
CA SER A 342 -34.39 -10.33 18.40
C SER A 342 -34.25 -11.43 17.35
N ALA A 343 -34.33 -12.70 17.75
CA ALA A 343 -34.29 -13.84 16.82
C ALA A 343 -35.33 -13.70 15.69
N LYS A 344 -36.56 -13.28 16.02
CA LYS A 344 -37.62 -13.02 15.03
C LYS A 344 -37.23 -11.95 14.01
N ALA A 345 -36.53 -10.89 14.43
CA ALA A 345 -36.06 -9.86 13.51
C ALA A 345 -34.98 -10.40 12.57
N ILE A 346 -34.07 -11.24 13.07
CA ILE A 346 -33.05 -11.91 12.25
C ILE A 346 -33.71 -12.84 11.23
N ASP A 347 -34.71 -13.63 11.63
CA ASP A 347 -35.43 -14.52 10.73
C ASP A 347 -36.18 -13.76 9.62
N LEU A 348 -36.76 -12.60 9.94
CA LEU A 348 -37.37 -11.71 8.94
C LEU A 348 -36.34 -11.16 7.96
N LEU A 349 -35.17 -10.72 8.46
CA LEU A 349 -34.08 -10.23 7.60
C LEU A 349 -33.50 -11.35 6.73
N LYS A 350 -33.45 -12.60 7.22
CA LYS A 350 -33.09 -13.78 6.43
C LYS A 350 -34.11 -14.10 5.34
N ALA A 351 -35.39 -13.85 5.60
CA ALA A 351 -36.47 -14.12 4.64
C ALA A 351 -36.55 -13.04 3.54
N TYR A 352 -36.15 -11.81 3.85
CA TYR A 352 -36.19 -10.66 2.94
C TYR A 352 -35.42 -10.89 1.64
N ASP A 353 -35.89 -10.25 0.57
CA ASP A 353 -35.26 -10.30 -0.75
C ASP A 353 -34.25 -9.16 -0.91
N TRP A 354 -32.97 -9.51 -0.95
CA TRP A 354 -31.85 -8.57 -1.01
C TRP A 354 -31.26 -8.40 -2.42
N THR A 355 -32.00 -8.74 -3.48
CA THR A 355 -31.55 -8.52 -4.87
C THR A 355 -31.52 -7.06 -5.27
#